data_AF-I6AR57-F1
#
_entry.id   AF-I6AR57-F1
#
_cell.length_a   1.000
_cell.length_b   1.000
_cell.length_c   1.000
_cell.angle_alpha   90.00
_cell.angle_beta   90.00
_cell.angle_gamma   90.00
#
_symmetry.space_group_name_H-M   'P 1'
#
loop_
_entity.id
_entity.type
_entity.pdbx_description
1 polymer ?
#
loop_
_entity_poly.entity_id
_entity_poly.type
_entity_poly.pdbx_seq_one_letter_code
_entity_poly.pdbx_strand_id
1 'polypeptide(L)'
;MSASRTIVTLKWGTLYGAEYVNRLRRAVTRHLASPHRFVCLTDDPAGLDPEIEALPIPPVDLPPDKIGTGWRKFCIFGPDSPIREGLCLFLDIDIVITGDMERFFTWQPGTIPIIHNWIEWHKTLFRKRPEIGNSSVFRYDAAERAFIWNRFLKEKNQALRSFPTEQAYLTHCIRSQMTYWPEEWVRSFKRHCRPVFPLNLFMTPRCPQGCSIIAFHGRPNPDEAIGGFDDGKLHHRVKPASWVAEYWQ
;
A
#
# COMPACT_ATOMS: atom_id res chain seq x y z
N MET A 1 -2.22 -28.83 0.26
CA MET A 1 -2.10 -27.89 1.40
C MET A 1 -2.33 -26.49 0.84
N SER A 2 -3.18 -25.67 1.46
CA SER A 2 -3.30 -24.26 1.05
C SER A 2 -1.94 -23.59 1.26
N ALA A 3 -1.47 -22.78 0.30
CA ALA A 3 -0.28 -21.96 0.50
C ALA A 3 -0.44 -21.10 1.76
N SER A 4 0.64 -20.95 2.53
CA SER A 4 0.67 -20.08 3.70
C SER A 4 0.40 -18.64 3.27
N ARG A 5 -0.29 -17.87 4.12
CA ARG A 5 -0.68 -16.48 3.85
C ARG A 5 0.07 -15.56 4.77
N THR A 6 0.71 -14.53 4.20
CA THR A 6 1.46 -13.54 4.95
C THR A 6 1.03 -12.15 4.55
N ILE A 7 0.66 -11.33 5.52
CA ILE A 7 0.56 -9.89 5.35
C ILE A 7 1.95 -9.31 5.61
N VAL A 8 2.42 -8.48 4.69
CA VAL A 8 3.74 -7.84 4.78
C VAL A 8 3.55 -6.34 4.81
N THR A 9 4.17 -5.67 5.78
CA THR A 9 4.24 -4.22 5.81
C THR A 9 5.67 -3.76 6.14
N LEU A 10 5.97 -2.50 5.83
CA LEU A 10 7.30 -1.93 5.96
C LEU A 10 7.19 -0.62 6.77
N LYS A 11 7.79 -0.60 7.96
CA LYS A 11 7.92 0.58 8.83
C LYS A 11 9.40 0.97 8.89
N TRP A 12 9.73 2.24 8.71
CA TRP A 12 11.11 2.67 8.89
C TRP A 12 11.19 4.10 9.39
N GLY A 13 12.27 4.41 10.12
CA GLY A 13 12.47 5.71 10.73
C GLY A 13 11.33 6.08 11.68
N THR A 14 11.08 7.38 11.81
CA THR A 14 10.17 7.94 12.83
C THR A 14 8.95 8.67 12.25
N LEU A 15 8.78 8.68 10.92
CA LEU A 15 7.65 9.37 10.27
C LEU A 15 6.31 8.76 10.68
N TYR A 16 6.28 7.44 10.88
CA TYR A 16 5.11 6.69 11.30
C TYR A 16 5.46 5.86 12.54
N GLY A 17 4.70 6.06 13.62
CA GLY A 17 4.90 5.32 14.86
C GLY A 17 4.38 3.89 14.79
N ALA A 18 4.64 3.12 15.85
CA ALA A 18 4.20 1.73 15.96
C ALA A 18 2.66 1.58 15.90
N GLU A 19 1.92 2.60 16.32
CA GLU A 19 0.46 2.63 16.31
C GLU A 19 -0.14 2.41 14.92
N TYR A 20 0.52 2.86 13.84
CA TYR A 20 0.07 2.63 12.47
C TYR A 20 0.05 1.13 12.14
N VAL A 21 1.14 0.44 12.48
CA VAL A 21 1.30 -1.00 12.22
C VAL A 21 0.35 -1.80 13.10
N ASN A 22 0.21 -1.41 14.38
CA ASN A 22 -0.67 -2.10 15.32
C ASN A 22 -2.15 -1.98 14.89
N ARG A 23 -2.60 -0.78 14.49
CA ARG A 23 -3.94 -0.55 13.94
C ARG A 23 -4.16 -1.34 12.66
N LEU A 24 -3.16 -1.36 11.76
CA LEU A 24 -3.23 -2.15 10.53
C LEU A 24 -3.38 -3.65 10.84
N ARG A 25 -2.58 -4.20 11.77
CA ARG A 25 -2.66 -5.63 12.16
C ARG A 25 -4.01 -5.99 12.75
N ARG A 26 -4.55 -5.16 13.64
CA ARG A 26 -5.87 -5.37 14.22
C ARG A 26 -6.98 -5.29 13.16
N ALA A 27 -6.89 -4.33 12.24
CA ALA A 27 -7.82 -4.20 11.13
C ALA A 27 -7.78 -5.42 10.18
N VAL A 28 -6.58 -5.92 9.86
CA VAL A 28 -6.44 -7.18 9.10
C VAL A 28 -7.11 -8.33 9.84
N THR A 29 -6.84 -8.50 11.14
CA THR A 29 -7.42 -9.60 11.92
C THR A 29 -8.95 -9.56 11.97
N ARG A 30 -9.55 -8.37 11.99
CA ARG A 30 -11.02 -8.21 11.91
C ARG A 30 -11.60 -8.62 10.55
N HIS A 31 -10.85 -8.45 9.47
CA HIS A 31 -11.36 -8.57 8.09
C HIS A 31 -10.78 -9.74 7.29
N LEU A 32 -9.81 -10.46 7.84
CA LEU A 32 -9.20 -11.67 7.26
C LEU A 32 -9.37 -12.82 8.23
N ALA A 33 -10.41 -13.62 8.04
CA ALA A 33 -10.78 -14.70 8.96
C ALA A 33 -9.80 -15.88 8.90
N SER A 34 -9.24 -16.16 7.74
CA SER A 34 -8.32 -17.27 7.55
C SER A 34 -7.00 -17.04 8.29
N PRO A 35 -6.36 -18.12 8.79
CA PRO A 35 -5.06 -18.03 9.42
C PRO A 35 -4.02 -17.36 8.52
N HIS A 36 -3.29 -16.41 9.09
CA HIS A 36 -2.26 -15.65 8.40
C HIS A 36 -1.16 -15.22 9.37
N ARG A 37 0.04 -15.00 8.83
CA ARG A 37 1.10 -14.27 9.52
C ARG A 37 0.95 -12.77 9.25
N PHE A 38 1.34 -11.95 10.21
CA PHE A 38 1.47 -10.51 10.03
C PHE A 38 2.92 -10.10 10.31
N VAL A 39 3.66 -9.77 9.25
CA VAL A 39 5.08 -9.43 9.31
C VAL A 39 5.27 -7.93 9.10
N CYS A 40 5.98 -7.30 10.02
CA CYS A 40 6.46 -5.92 9.88
C CYS A 40 7.97 -5.95 9.68
N LEU A 41 8.42 -5.55 8.49
CA LEU A 41 9.83 -5.27 8.25
C LEU A 41 10.14 -3.89 8.83
N THR A 42 10.98 -3.83 9.87
CA THR A 42 11.25 -2.59 10.62
C THR A 42 12.70 -2.45 11.06
N ASP A 43 13.17 -1.20 11.17
CA ASP A 43 14.43 -0.84 11.82
C ASP A 43 14.28 -0.62 13.32
N ASP A 44 13.05 -0.40 13.79
CA ASP A 44 12.72 -0.23 15.20
C ASP A 44 11.41 -0.97 15.55
N PRO A 45 11.48 -2.07 16.34
CA PRO A 45 10.31 -2.84 16.75
C PRO A 45 9.63 -2.29 18.01
N ALA A 46 10.16 -1.24 18.64
CA ALA A 46 9.61 -0.71 19.89
C ALA A 46 8.14 -0.29 19.73
N GLY A 47 7.31 -0.73 20.68
CA GLY A 47 5.87 -0.42 20.72
C GLY A 47 4.99 -1.25 19.78
N LEU A 48 5.55 -2.16 18.98
CA LEU A 48 4.75 -3.09 18.18
C LEU A 48 4.01 -4.11 19.07
N ASP A 49 2.78 -4.45 18.71
CA ASP A 49 2.01 -5.51 19.38
C ASP A 49 2.76 -6.85 19.28
N PRO A 50 2.74 -7.72 20.31
CA PRO A 50 3.54 -8.95 20.35
C PRO A 50 3.15 -9.98 19.29
N GLU A 51 1.94 -9.92 18.72
CA GLU A 51 1.52 -10.77 17.61
C GLU A 51 2.04 -10.32 16.23
N ILE A 52 2.71 -9.16 16.16
CA ILE A 52 3.40 -8.72 14.96
C ILE A 52 4.78 -9.38 14.93
N GLU A 53 5.04 -10.12 13.85
CA GLU A 53 6.37 -10.67 13.60
C GLU A 53 7.27 -9.53 13.08
N ALA A 54 7.98 -8.87 13.99
CA ALA A 54 8.90 -7.80 13.68
C ALA A 54 10.25 -8.37 13.19
N LEU A 55 10.57 -8.13 11.93
CA LEU A 55 11.79 -8.63 11.30
C LEU A 55 12.63 -7.44 10.77
N PRO A 56 13.96 -7.57 10.70
CA PRO A 56 14.80 -6.51 10.19
C PRO A 56 14.49 -6.24 8.71
N ILE A 57 14.56 -4.96 8.31
CA ILE A 57 14.46 -4.58 6.90
C ILE A 57 15.64 -5.17 6.14
N PRO A 58 15.42 -5.99 5.09
CA PRO A 58 16.51 -6.53 4.30
C PRO A 58 17.35 -5.41 3.67
N PRO A 59 18.66 -5.59 3.54
CA PRO A 59 19.50 -4.58 2.91
C PRO A 59 19.09 -4.39 1.45
N VAL A 60 19.11 -3.13 1.00
CA VAL A 60 18.94 -2.77 -0.40
C VAL A 60 19.89 -1.63 -0.72
N ASP A 61 20.73 -1.83 -1.73
CA ASP A 61 21.68 -0.83 -2.17
C ASP A 61 20.94 0.29 -2.93
N LEU A 62 20.64 1.38 -2.22
CA LEU A 62 19.98 2.57 -2.75
C LEU A 62 20.80 3.81 -2.38
N PRO A 63 20.82 4.84 -3.26
CA PRO A 63 21.34 6.15 -2.88
C PRO A 63 20.67 6.70 -1.62
N PRO A 64 21.37 7.51 -0.79
CA PRO A 64 20.82 8.07 0.44
C PRO A 64 19.52 8.87 0.26
N ASP A 65 19.32 9.55 -0.87
CA ASP A 65 18.09 10.28 -1.17
C ASP A 65 16.91 9.36 -1.56
N LYS A 66 17.19 8.08 -1.85
CA LYS A 66 16.19 7.08 -2.26
C LYS A 66 15.86 6.08 -1.16
N ILE A 67 16.76 5.84 -0.21
CA ILE A 67 16.55 4.86 0.87
C ILE A 67 15.33 5.20 1.75
N GLY A 68 15.01 6.49 1.91
CA GLY A 68 13.84 6.95 2.67
C GLY A 68 12.52 6.97 1.89
N THR A 69 12.52 6.51 0.64
CA THR A 69 11.37 6.60 -0.27
C THR A 69 10.76 5.23 -0.55
N GLY A 70 9.69 5.18 -1.34
CA GLY A 70 9.06 3.93 -1.75
C GLY A 70 10.03 2.93 -2.41
N TRP A 71 11.15 3.40 -3.00
CA TRP A 71 12.18 2.52 -3.56
C TRP A 71 12.71 1.49 -2.56
N ARG A 72 12.64 1.77 -1.24
CA ARG A 72 13.01 0.82 -0.18
C ARG A 72 12.19 -0.47 -0.24
N LYS A 73 10.96 -0.45 -0.78
CA LYS A 73 10.10 -1.64 -0.94
C LYS A 73 10.78 -2.77 -1.74
N PHE A 74 11.75 -2.47 -2.60
CA PHE A 74 12.45 -3.52 -3.35
C PHE A 74 13.23 -4.50 -2.46
N CYS A 75 13.55 -4.13 -1.22
CA CYS A 75 14.17 -5.04 -0.25
C CYS A 75 13.36 -6.33 -0.03
N ILE A 76 12.03 -6.28 -0.14
CA ILE A 76 11.15 -7.44 0.10
C ILE A 76 11.36 -8.55 -0.95
N PHE A 77 11.84 -8.18 -2.13
CA PHE A 77 12.10 -9.10 -3.24
C PHE A 77 13.52 -9.67 -3.21
N GLY A 78 14.39 -9.13 -2.36
CA GLY A 78 15.79 -9.50 -2.29
C GLY A 78 16.05 -10.91 -1.73
N PRO A 79 17.27 -11.44 -1.97
CA PRO A 79 17.72 -12.72 -1.47
C PRO A 79 17.85 -12.73 0.06
N ASP A 80 17.83 -11.58 0.73
CA ASP A 80 17.85 -11.50 2.20
C ASP A 80 16.46 -11.31 2.82
N SER A 81 15.40 -11.27 2.00
CA SER A 81 14.04 -11.15 2.52
C SER A 81 13.64 -12.38 3.35
N PRO A 82 13.24 -12.22 4.63
CA PRO A 82 13.07 -13.33 5.56
C PRO A 82 11.86 -14.21 5.23
N ILE A 83 10.96 -13.74 4.37
CA ILE A 83 9.79 -14.49 3.92
C ILE A 83 10.16 -15.23 2.64
N ARG A 84 10.20 -16.56 2.65
CA ARG A 84 10.68 -17.38 1.51
C ARG A 84 9.58 -18.04 0.70
N GLU A 85 8.47 -18.35 1.34
CA GLU A 85 7.40 -19.17 0.78
C GLU A 85 6.03 -18.58 1.13
N GLY A 86 5.03 -18.99 0.33
CA GLY A 86 3.64 -18.61 0.54
C GLY A 86 3.23 -17.32 -0.17
N LEU A 87 1.93 -17.07 -0.13
CA LEU A 87 1.31 -15.94 -0.78
C LEU A 87 1.38 -14.72 0.14
N CYS A 88 2.07 -13.69 -0.33
CA CYS A 88 2.28 -12.45 0.40
C CYS A 88 1.37 -11.36 -0.14
N LEU A 89 0.65 -10.66 0.74
CA LEU A 89 -0.05 -9.43 0.43
C LEU A 89 0.67 -8.27 1.11
N PHE A 90 1.30 -7.43 0.32
CA PHE A 90 1.94 -6.21 0.81
C PHE A 90 0.90 -5.12 1.04
N LEU A 91 0.97 -4.46 2.19
CA LEU A 91 0.14 -3.34 2.58
C LEU A 91 1.01 -2.17 3.04
N ASP A 92 0.83 -0.99 2.44
CA ASP A 92 1.36 0.25 3.02
C ASP A 92 0.72 0.49 4.42
N ILE A 93 1.45 1.18 5.30
CA ILE A 93 0.99 1.46 6.66
C ILE A 93 -0.07 2.57 6.74
N ASP A 94 -0.20 3.40 5.70
CA ASP A 94 -1.16 4.51 5.58
C ASP A 94 -2.46 4.08 4.87
N ILE A 95 -3.00 2.91 5.23
CA ILE A 95 -4.28 2.43 4.70
C ILE A 95 -5.29 2.16 5.81
N VAL A 96 -6.57 2.13 5.41
CA VAL A 96 -7.69 1.78 6.29
C VAL A 96 -8.43 0.60 5.67
N ILE A 97 -8.54 -0.51 6.42
CA ILE A 97 -9.28 -1.69 6.00
C ILE A 97 -10.73 -1.53 6.44
N THR A 98 -11.65 -1.71 5.50
CA THR A 98 -13.09 -1.43 5.63
C THR A 98 -13.98 -2.63 5.32
N GLY A 99 -13.41 -3.73 4.81
CA GLY A 99 -14.18 -4.88 4.34
C GLY A 99 -13.33 -6.11 4.11
N ASP A 100 -13.95 -7.17 3.61
CA ASP A 100 -13.37 -8.51 3.45
C ASP A 100 -12.00 -8.54 2.75
N MET A 101 -11.01 -9.12 3.42
CA MET A 101 -9.64 -9.25 2.92
C MET A 101 -9.37 -10.62 2.26
N GLU A 102 -10.25 -11.62 2.40
CA GLU A 102 -10.07 -12.96 1.83
C GLU A 102 -9.88 -12.92 0.32
N ARG A 103 -10.67 -12.07 -0.33
CA ARG A 103 -10.68 -11.89 -1.78
C ARG A 103 -9.32 -11.53 -2.38
N PHE A 104 -8.44 -10.85 -1.63
CA PHE A 104 -7.08 -10.55 -2.11
C PHE A 104 -6.21 -11.81 -2.25
N PHE A 105 -6.43 -12.86 -1.46
CA PHE A 105 -5.67 -14.10 -1.55
C PHE A 105 -6.23 -15.08 -2.59
N THR A 106 -7.49 -14.92 -3.02
CA THR A 106 -8.15 -15.85 -3.94
C THR A 106 -8.31 -15.32 -5.36
N TRP A 107 -8.19 -14.00 -5.56
CA TRP A 107 -8.29 -13.36 -6.88
C TRP A 107 -7.17 -13.80 -7.84
N GLN A 108 -7.53 -14.31 -9.02
CA GLN A 108 -6.61 -14.63 -10.12
C GLN A 108 -5.27 -15.26 -9.68
N PRO A 109 -5.28 -16.52 -9.19
CA PRO A 109 -4.07 -17.23 -8.79
C PRO A 109 -3.00 -17.25 -9.90
N GLY A 110 -1.72 -17.24 -9.52
CA GLY A 110 -0.59 -17.23 -10.47
C GLY A 110 -0.30 -15.87 -11.11
N THR A 111 -1.08 -14.82 -10.78
CA THR A 111 -0.81 -13.44 -11.20
C THR A 111 -0.33 -12.57 -10.03
N ILE A 112 0.27 -11.42 -10.38
CA ILE A 112 0.68 -10.36 -9.45
C ILE A 112 -0.34 -9.21 -9.56
N PRO A 113 -1.45 -9.27 -8.81
CA PRO A 113 -2.43 -8.21 -8.79
C PRO A 113 -1.91 -6.99 -8.02
N ILE A 114 -2.15 -5.80 -8.58
CA ILE A 114 -1.78 -4.49 -8.04
C ILE A 114 -2.91 -3.49 -8.28
N ILE A 115 -2.94 -2.38 -7.55
CA ILE A 115 -3.95 -1.33 -7.77
C ILE A 115 -3.70 -0.67 -9.12
N HIS A 116 -4.72 -0.43 -9.94
CA HIS A 116 -4.55 0.48 -11.10
C HIS A 116 -4.36 1.91 -10.57
N ASN A 117 -3.25 2.60 -10.89
CA ASN A 117 -2.93 3.89 -10.26
C ASN A 117 -3.96 4.98 -10.58
N TRP A 118 -4.50 5.65 -9.56
CA TRP A 118 -5.54 6.68 -9.76
C TRP A 118 -4.98 7.98 -10.33
N ILE A 119 -5.79 8.64 -11.17
CA ILE A 119 -5.52 10.00 -11.67
C ILE A 119 -6.66 10.93 -11.28
N GLU A 120 -6.41 12.25 -11.25
CA GLU A 120 -7.49 13.21 -11.06
C GLU A 120 -8.53 13.08 -12.18
N TRP A 121 -9.82 13.15 -11.83
CA TRP A 121 -10.92 13.02 -12.79
C TRP A 121 -10.80 14.02 -13.96
N HIS A 122 -10.38 15.26 -13.73
CA HIS A 122 -10.25 16.24 -14.82
C HIS A 122 -9.14 15.85 -15.83
N LYS A 123 -8.14 15.07 -15.41
CA LYS A 123 -7.10 14.56 -16.31
C LYS A 123 -7.62 13.41 -17.17
N THR A 124 -8.65 12.67 -16.74
CA THR A 124 -9.24 11.59 -17.55
C THR A 124 -9.96 12.14 -18.79
N LEU A 125 -10.32 13.43 -18.80
CA LEU A 125 -10.93 14.09 -19.95
C LEU A 125 -9.96 14.25 -21.13
N PHE A 126 -8.65 14.36 -20.86
CA PHE A 126 -7.63 14.68 -21.89
C PHE A 126 -6.61 13.57 -22.10
N ARG A 127 -6.61 12.54 -21.24
CA ARG A 127 -5.73 11.38 -21.40
C ARG A 127 -6.32 10.12 -20.81
N LYS A 128 -5.95 9.00 -21.40
CA LYS A 128 -6.17 7.69 -20.81
C LYS A 128 -5.37 7.57 -19.52
N ARG A 129 -5.93 6.83 -18.56
CA ARG A 129 -5.24 6.46 -17.34
C ARG A 129 -4.03 5.60 -17.71
N PRO A 130 -2.81 5.94 -17.24
CA PRO A 130 -1.63 5.17 -17.57
C PRO A 130 -1.76 3.75 -17.00
N GLU A 131 -1.19 2.77 -17.67
CA GLU A 131 -1.10 1.40 -17.18
C GLU A 131 0.02 1.28 -16.14
N ILE A 132 -0.10 2.03 -15.05
CA ILE A 132 0.83 2.03 -13.92
C ILE A 132 0.10 1.46 -12.72
N GLY A 133 0.75 0.56 -11.99
CA GLY A 133 0.27 0.04 -10.73
C GLY A 133 0.57 1.01 -9.58
N ASN A 134 -0.32 1.10 -8.60
CA ASN A 134 -0.03 1.70 -7.31
C ASN A 134 0.38 0.62 -6.31
N SER A 135 1.54 0.81 -5.67
CA SER A 135 2.22 -0.21 -4.87
C SER A 135 1.76 -0.27 -3.40
N SER A 136 0.65 0.39 -3.04
CA SER A 136 0.14 0.37 -1.67
C SER A 136 -0.54 -0.94 -1.30
N VAL A 137 -1.09 -1.66 -2.29
CA VAL A 137 -1.64 -3.01 -2.11
C VAL A 137 -1.28 -3.85 -3.33
N PHE A 138 -0.43 -4.85 -3.14
CA PHE A 138 -0.14 -5.84 -4.18
C PHE A 138 0.15 -7.19 -3.57
N ARG A 139 -0.08 -8.24 -4.36
CA ARG A 139 0.16 -9.61 -3.94
C ARG A 139 1.23 -10.26 -4.80
N TYR A 140 2.09 -11.03 -4.16
CA TYR A 140 3.14 -11.79 -4.83
C TYR A 140 3.34 -13.15 -4.15
N ASP A 141 3.79 -14.15 -4.92
CA ASP A 141 4.30 -15.38 -4.34
C ASP A 141 5.75 -15.15 -3.88
N ALA A 142 6.04 -15.46 -2.61
CA ALA A 142 7.37 -15.29 -2.09
C ALA A 142 8.38 -16.16 -2.85
N ALA A 143 8.04 -17.37 -3.28
CA ALA A 143 8.97 -18.26 -3.98
C ALA A 143 9.34 -17.73 -5.38
N GLU A 144 8.45 -16.97 -6.03
CA GLU A 144 8.62 -16.53 -7.42
C GLU A 144 9.11 -15.08 -7.54
N ARG A 145 9.47 -14.41 -6.45
CA ARG A 145 9.79 -12.96 -6.48
C ARG A 145 11.17 -12.60 -7.06
N ALA A 146 12.08 -13.57 -7.19
CA ALA A 146 13.49 -13.32 -7.47
C ALA A 146 13.73 -12.58 -8.81
N PHE A 147 12.85 -12.75 -9.79
CA PHE A 147 12.97 -12.04 -11.07
C PHE A 147 12.86 -10.52 -10.92
N ILE A 148 12.04 -10.03 -9.98
CA ILE A 148 11.87 -8.60 -9.71
C ILE A 148 13.20 -8.03 -9.20
N TRP A 149 13.81 -8.73 -8.24
CA TRP A 149 15.08 -8.33 -7.65
C TRP A 149 16.23 -8.38 -8.66
N ASN A 150 16.37 -9.47 -9.42
CA ASN A 150 17.42 -9.63 -10.41
C ASN A 150 17.34 -8.54 -11.49
N ARG A 151 16.12 -8.19 -11.91
CA ARG A 151 15.89 -7.09 -12.84
C ARG A 151 16.23 -5.73 -12.22
N PHE A 152 15.80 -5.49 -10.99
CA PHE A 152 16.15 -4.28 -10.25
C PHE A 152 17.66 -4.11 -10.14
N LEU A 153 18.42 -5.14 -9.76
CA LEU A 153 19.89 -5.06 -9.70
C LEU A 153 20.53 -4.68 -11.04
N LYS A 154 20.03 -5.26 -12.15
CA LYS A 154 20.54 -4.99 -13.50
C LYS A 154 20.24 -3.57 -13.98
N GLU A 155 19.05 -3.05 -13.66
CA GLU A 155 18.54 -1.82 -14.25
C GLU A 155 18.54 -0.62 -13.26
N LYS A 156 18.86 -0.83 -11.97
CA LYS A 156 18.71 0.15 -10.88
C LYS A 156 19.11 1.57 -11.24
N ASN A 157 20.34 1.74 -11.75
CA ASN A 157 20.88 3.08 -12.06
C ASN A 157 20.11 3.78 -13.19
N GLN A 158 19.60 3.03 -14.17
CA GLN A 158 18.72 3.58 -15.20
C GLN A 158 17.32 3.82 -14.64
N ALA A 159 16.81 2.90 -13.83
CA ALA A 159 15.49 2.94 -13.24
C ALA A 159 15.30 4.21 -12.39
N LEU A 160 16.25 4.51 -11.51
CA LEU A 160 16.24 5.69 -10.62
C LEU A 160 16.27 7.02 -11.38
N ARG A 161 16.75 7.04 -12.63
CA ARG A 161 16.80 8.24 -13.49
C ARG A 161 15.57 8.38 -14.39
N SER A 162 15.03 7.25 -14.85
CA SER A 162 14.06 7.23 -15.96
C SER A 162 12.62 7.05 -15.48
N PHE A 163 12.42 6.42 -14.31
CA PHE A 163 11.09 6.20 -13.76
C PHE A 163 10.75 7.28 -12.73
N PRO A 164 9.57 7.92 -12.84
CA PRO A 164 9.19 9.01 -11.94
C PRO A 164 8.90 8.52 -10.51
N THR A 165 8.57 7.25 -10.34
CA THR A 165 8.23 6.62 -9.05
C THR A 165 8.69 5.16 -9.05
N GLU A 166 8.91 4.61 -7.86
CA GLU A 166 9.22 3.20 -7.65
C GLU A 166 8.10 2.30 -8.17
N GLN A 167 6.84 2.71 -8.03
CA GLN A 167 5.68 1.92 -8.44
C GLN A 167 5.61 1.80 -9.96
N ALA A 168 6.00 2.85 -10.70
CA ALA A 168 6.12 2.79 -12.16
C ALA A 168 7.20 1.78 -12.58
N TYR A 169 8.31 1.73 -11.85
CA TYR A 169 9.36 0.74 -12.09
C TYR A 169 8.93 -0.68 -11.70
N LEU A 170 8.29 -0.86 -10.54
CA LEU A 170 7.74 -2.17 -10.13
C LEU A 170 6.79 -2.70 -11.20
N THR A 171 5.88 -1.86 -11.69
CA THR A 171 4.95 -2.18 -12.79
C THR A 171 5.69 -2.60 -14.06
N HIS A 172 6.84 -2.00 -14.37
CA HIS A 172 7.69 -2.42 -15.48
C HIS A 172 8.30 -3.82 -15.23
N CYS A 173 8.75 -4.11 -14.02
CA CYS A 173 9.28 -5.43 -13.67
C CYS A 173 8.24 -6.54 -13.78
N ILE A 174 7.03 -6.32 -13.26
CA ILE A 174 5.99 -7.35 -13.13
C ILE A 174 5.06 -7.45 -14.35
N ARG A 175 5.28 -6.63 -15.39
CA ARG A 175 4.33 -6.44 -16.50
C ARG A 175 3.76 -7.73 -17.10
N SER A 176 4.59 -8.76 -17.26
CA SER A 176 4.20 -10.04 -17.86
C SER A 176 3.26 -10.88 -17.00
N GLN A 177 3.21 -10.63 -15.69
CA GLN A 177 2.38 -11.37 -14.72
C GLN A 177 1.36 -10.45 -14.03
N MET A 178 1.36 -9.16 -14.38
CA MET A 178 0.58 -8.14 -13.70
C MET A 178 -0.89 -8.23 -14.08
N THR A 179 -1.74 -8.15 -13.07
CA THR A 179 -3.17 -7.90 -13.23
C THR A 179 -3.58 -6.76 -12.33
N TYR A 180 -4.77 -6.20 -12.54
CA TYR A 180 -5.32 -5.19 -11.64
C TYR A 180 -6.31 -5.82 -10.67
N TRP A 181 -6.32 -5.32 -9.44
CA TRP A 181 -7.46 -5.53 -8.54
C TRP A 181 -8.73 -4.94 -9.18
N PRO A 182 -9.92 -5.53 -8.93
CA PRO A 182 -11.18 -4.83 -9.20
C PRO A 182 -11.18 -3.44 -8.55
N GLU A 183 -11.59 -2.43 -9.29
CA GLU A 183 -11.39 -1.02 -8.90
C GLU A 183 -12.08 -0.65 -7.58
N GLU A 184 -13.14 -1.37 -7.23
CA GLU A 184 -13.93 -1.17 -6.03
C GLU A 184 -13.27 -1.74 -4.77
N TRP A 185 -12.34 -2.69 -4.89
CA TRP A 185 -11.72 -3.32 -3.72
C TRP A 185 -10.77 -2.38 -2.99
N VAL A 186 -10.01 -1.59 -3.75
CA VAL A 186 -9.09 -0.59 -3.21
C VAL A 186 -9.43 0.77 -3.79
N ARG A 187 -9.87 1.69 -2.93
CA ARG A 187 -10.22 3.07 -3.33
C ARG A 187 -9.26 4.05 -2.69
N SER A 188 -8.91 5.10 -3.43
CA SER A 188 -8.18 6.21 -2.85
C SER A 188 -9.08 7.13 -2.02
N PHE A 189 -8.62 7.52 -0.83
CA PHE A 189 -9.30 8.52 0.00
C PHE A 189 -9.51 9.85 -0.76
N LYS A 190 -8.44 10.41 -1.34
CA LYS A 190 -8.46 11.69 -2.06
C LYS A 190 -9.34 11.70 -3.31
N ARG A 191 -9.52 10.54 -3.95
CA ARG A 191 -10.19 10.43 -5.25
C ARG A 191 -11.63 9.94 -5.15
N HIS A 192 -11.96 9.14 -4.13
CA HIS A 192 -13.28 8.50 -4.02
C HIS A 192 -14.00 8.83 -2.73
N CYS A 193 -13.28 9.12 -1.64
CA CYS A 193 -13.92 9.45 -0.37
C CYS A 193 -14.15 10.97 -0.25
N ARG A 194 -13.12 11.76 -0.57
CA ARG A 194 -13.18 13.22 -0.52
C ARG A 194 -14.05 13.74 -1.67
N PRO A 195 -15.05 14.60 -1.40
CA PRO A 195 -15.81 15.25 -2.46
C PRO A 195 -14.90 16.03 -3.41
N VAL A 196 -15.32 16.20 -4.66
CA VAL A 196 -14.59 17.02 -5.63
C VAL A 196 -14.64 18.50 -5.24
N PHE A 197 -13.60 19.27 -5.58
CA PHE A 197 -13.63 20.71 -5.37
C PHE A 197 -14.71 21.37 -6.24
N PRO A 198 -15.52 22.32 -5.72
CA PRO A 198 -15.46 22.93 -4.38
C PRO A 198 -16.33 22.26 -3.29
N LEU A 199 -17.01 21.14 -3.57
CA LEU A 199 -17.88 20.46 -2.60
C LEU A 199 -17.13 19.98 -1.35
N ASN A 200 -15.82 19.71 -1.45
CA ASN A 200 -14.98 19.35 -0.32
C ASN A 200 -14.93 20.41 0.80
N LEU A 201 -15.27 21.66 0.49
CA LEU A 201 -15.34 22.75 1.46
C LEU A 201 -16.59 22.70 2.35
N PHE A 202 -17.64 22.02 1.89
CA PHE A 202 -18.95 22.01 2.54
C PHE A 202 -19.37 20.61 2.99
N MET A 203 -18.90 19.57 2.32
CA MET A 203 -19.32 18.19 2.53
C MET A 203 -18.19 17.35 3.15
N THR A 204 -18.57 16.42 4.04
CA THR A 204 -17.65 15.46 4.65
C THR A 204 -17.31 14.32 3.67
N PRO A 205 -16.09 13.76 3.74
CA PRO A 205 -15.75 12.54 3.03
C PRO A 205 -16.60 11.36 3.47
N ARG A 206 -16.91 10.45 2.55
CA ARG A 206 -17.70 9.23 2.83
C ARG A 206 -16.92 7.99 2.43
N CYS A 207 -17.08 6.90 3.17
CA CYS A 207 -16.54 5.60 2.77
C CYS A 207 -17.37 5.04 1.59
N PRO A 208 -16.74 4.69 0.45
CA PRO A 208 -17.41 4.00 -0.65
C PRO A 208 -17.94 2.63 -0.18
N GLN A 209 -19.14 2.26 -0.63
CA GLN A 209 -19.72 0.94 -0.35
C GLN A 209 -18.98 -0.17 -1.12
N GLY A 210 -18.88 -1.36 -0.51
CA GLY A 210 -18.27 -2.55 -1.12
C GLY A 210 -16.74 -2.54 -1.19
N CYS A 211 -16.10 -1.50 -0.66
CA CYS A 211 -14.64 -1.40 -0.60
C CYS A 211 -14.05 -2.26 0.53
N SER A 212 -12.81 -2.75 0.35
CA SER A 212 -12.06 -3.40 1.43
C SER A 212 -10.92 -2.55 1.95
N ILE A 213 -10.30 -1.72 1.10
CA ILE A 213 -9.16 -0.91 1.50
C ILE A 213 -9.33 0.51 0.98
N ILE A 214 -9.19 1.48 1.88
CA ILE A 214 -9.02 2.88 1.54
C ILE A 214 -7.54 3.25 1.68
N ALA A 215 -6.90 3.59 0.57
CA ALA A 215 -5.49 4.01 0.55
C ALA A 215 -5.36 5.53 0.75
N PHE A 216 -4.52 5.94 1.72
CA PHE A 216 -4.20 7.35 1.99
C PHE A 216 -2.84 7.70 1.38
N HIS A 217 -2.78 7.79 0.05
CA HIS A 217 -1.54 8.18 -0.63
C HIS A 217 -1.18 9.65 -0.36
N GLY A 218 -0.16 9.87 0.47
CA GLY A 218 0.26 11.19 0.95
C GLY A 218 -0.83 11.91 1.77
N ARG A 219 -0.54 13.12 2.25
CA ARG A 219 -1.43 13.77 3.23
C ARG A 219 -2.83 14.14 2.71
N PRO A 220 -3.90 13.99 3.51
CA PRO A 220 -3.85 13.58 4.92
C PRO A 220 -3.57 12.09 5.10
N ASN A 221 -2.90 11.75 6.20
CA ASN A 221 -2.88 10.41 6.77
C ASN A 221 -4.21 10.10 7.48
N PRO A 222 -4.48 8.83 7.85
CA PRO A 222 -5.73 8.44 8.51
C PRO A 222 -6.04 9.21 9.80
N ASP A 223 -5.05 9.39 10.67
CA ASP A 223 -5.13 10.18 11.93
C ASP A 223 -5.55 11.64 11.67
N GLU A 224 -4.96 12.27 10.66
CA GLU A 224 -5.29 13.64 10.28
C GLU A 224 -6.70 13.74 9.70
N ALA A 225 -7.08 12.78 8.86
CA ALA A 225 -8.37 12.80 8.20
C ALA A 225 -9.55 12.71 9.18
N ILE A 226 -9.36 12.06 10.33
CA ILE A 226 -10.37 11.98 11.40
C ILE A 226 -10.77 13.37 11.88
N GLY A 227 -9.80 14.24 12.17
CA GLY A 227 -10.03 15.63 12.60
C GLY A 227 -10.28 16.62 11.46
N GLY A 228 -10.05 16.20 10.22
CA GLY A 228 -10.02 17.06 9.05
C GLY A 228 -8.61 17.58 8.77
N PHE A 229 -8.39 18.06 7.54
CA PHE A 229 -7.07 18.41 7.04
C PHE A 229 -7.10 19.70 6.23
N ASP A 230 -6.11 20.55 6.47
CA ASP A 230 -5.89 21.80 5.75
C ASP A 230 -4.39 22.05 5.58
N ASP A 231 -3.92 22.09 4.33
CA ASP A 231 -2.54 22.44 3.96
C ASP A 231 -2.45 23.83 3.29
N GLY A 232 -3.49 24.65 3.44
CA GLY A 232 -3.62 25.97 2.82
C GLY A 232 -4.19 25.95 1.39
N LYS A 233 -4.33 24.77 0.76
CA LYS A 233 -4.93 24.66 -0.58
C LYS A 233 -6.40 24.26 -0.45
N LEU A 234 -7.31 25.14 -0.88
CA LEU A 234 -8.76 24.90 -0.79
C LEU A 234 -9.21 23.60 -1.48
N HIS A 235 -8.59 23.23 -2.60
CA HIS A 235 -8.89 21.98 -3.31
C HIS A 235 -8.29 20.72 -2.66
N HIS A 236 -7.46 20.90 -1.63
CA HIS A 236 -6.94 19.82 -0.78
C HIS A 236 -7.72 19.62 0.50
N ARG A 237 -8.34 20.70 1.03
CA ARG A 237 -9.06 20.71 2.31
C ARG A 237 -10.01 19.53 2.46
N VAL A 238 -10.03 18.96 3.65
CA VAL A 238 -10.84 17.80 4.03
C VAL A 238 -11.61 18.16 5.29
N LYS A 239 -12.95 18.14 5.21
CA LYS A 239 -13.82 18.15 6.41
C LYS A 239 -13.62 16.86 7.22
N PRO A 240 -13.87 16.86 8.54
CA PRO A 240 -13.66 15.69 9.39
C PRO A 240 -14.28 14.41 8.81
N ALA A 241 -13.45 13.38 8.61
CA ALA A 241 -13.86 12.07 8.14
C ALA A 241 -13.98 11.12 9.33
N SER A 242 -14.95 11.38 10.22
CA SER A 242 -15.10 10.68 11.50
C SER A 242 -15.22 9.16 11.37
N TRP A 243 -15.80 8.66 10.28
CA TRP A 243 -15.92 7.23 10.00
C TRP A 243 -14.55 6.53 9.93
N VAL A 244 -13.46 7.23 9.61
CA VAL A 244 -12.10 6.65 9.58
C VAL A 244 -11.73 6.10 10.96
N ALA A 245 -12.16 6.77 12.04
CA ALA A 245 -11.88 6.35 13.41
C ALA A 245 -12.55 5.03 13.80
N GLU A 246 -13.62 4.63 13.10
CA GLU A 246 -14.30 3.36 13.35
C GLU A 246 -13.51 2.18 12.77
N TYR A 247 -12.84 2.38 11.64
CA TYR A 247 -12.09 1.33 10.94
C TYR A 247 -10.61 1.29 11.34
N TRP A 248 -10.02 2.44 11.68
CA TRP A 248 -8.60 2.59 11.97
C TRP A 248 -8.29 2.49 13.48
N GLN A 249 -8.63 1.33 14.05
CA GLN A 249 -8.44 0.96 15.46
C GLN A 249 -7.53 -0.25 15.64
#